data_AF-A0A7R8W0N3-F1
#
_entry.id   AF-A0A7R8W0N3-F1
#
_cell.length_a   1.000
_cell.length_b   1.000
_cell.length_c   1.000
_cell.angle_alpha   90.00
_cell.angle_beta   90.00
_cell.angle_gamma   90.00
#
_symmetry.space_group_name_H-M   'P 1'
#
loop_
_entity.id
_entity.type
_entity.pdbx_description
1 polymer ?
#
loop_
_entity_poly.entity_id
_entity_poly.type
_entity_poly.pdbx_seq_one_letter_code
_entity_poly.pdbx_strand_id
1 'polypeptide(L)'
;TIFLGGKITNKELEKGSIAEWLQKPGIVFHPLALKGELMALALANKPKKSWSKHVDHCEKLIQEDWEREMRMDVNDKHPPLIINLGDDNDDNEDESNSSDDAEEVLATPLDDT
;
A
#
# COMPACT_ATOMS: atom_id res chain seq x y z
N THR A 1 16.86 12.61 20.61
CA THR A 1 16.38 12.51 19.21
C THR A 1 15.64 11.19 19.04
N ILE A 2 14.42 11.19 18.49
CA ILE A 2 13.57 10.00 18.32
C ILE A 2 13.83 9.42 16.92
N PHE A 3 14.04 8.10 16.81
CA PHE A 3 14.25 7.36 15.55
C PHE A 3 12.97 7.36 14.69
N LEU A 4 12.64 8.51 14.10
CA LEU A 4 11.54 8.69 13.16
C LEU A 4 12.07 8.71 11.73
N GLY A 5 12.08 7.54 11.09
CA GLY A 5 11.87 7.39 9.64
C GLY A 5 12.77 8.13 8.63
N GLY A 6 13.83 8.81 9.05
CA GLY A 6 14.82 9.45 8.18
C GLY A 6 15.99 8.51 7.89
N LYS A 7 16.61 8.68 6.72
CA LYS A 7 17.84 7.98 6.28
C LYS A 7 18.82 7.86 7.46
N ILE A 8 19.05 6.63 7.92
CA ILE A 8 19.95 6.36 9.03
C ILE A 8 21.34 6.78 8.60
N THR A 9 21.85 7.85 9.20
CA THR A 9 23.24 8.25 8.95
C THR A 9 24.16 7.33 9.75
N ASN A 10 25.35 7.02 9.25
CA ASN A 10 26.25 6.03 9.84
C ASN A 10 26.60 6.33 11.33
N LYS A 11 26.50 7.60 11.75
CA LYS A 11 26.71 8.07 13.13
C LYS A 11 25.59 7.64 14.10
N GLU A 12 24.37 7.40 13.62
CA GLU A 12 23.23 6.97 14.44
C GLU A 12 23.23 5.46 14.71
N LEU A 13 24.11 4.71 14.03
CA LEU A 13 24.34 3.28 14.21
C LEU A 13 25.51 2.97 15.15
N GLU A 14 26.09 3.97 15.81
CA GLU A 14 27.14 3.74 16.79
C GLU A 14 26.59 3.01 18.03
N LYS A 15 27.43 2.15 18.62
CA LYS A 15 27.05 1.32 19.77
C LYS A 15 26.52 2.17 20.93
N GLY A 16 27.12 3.34 21.15
CA GLY A 16 26.71 4.31 22.17
C GLY A 16 25.31 4.86 21.96
N SER A 17 24.99 5.28 20.73
CA SER A 17 23.67 5.82 20.37
C SER A 17 22.55 4.80 20.55
N ILE A 18 22.80 3.53 20.21
CA ILE A 18 21.83 2.44 20.40
C ILE A 18 21.63 2.14 21.89
N ALA A 19 22.72 2.12 22.67
CA ALA A 19 22.67 1.89 24.11
C ALA A 19 21.89 3.01 24.85
N GLU A 20 22.15 4.28 24.51
CA GLU A 20 21.42 5.42 25.07
C GLU A 20 19.93 5.35 24.71
N TRP A 21 19.60 4.98 23.47
CA TRP A 21 18.22 4.81 23.05
C TRP A 21 17.49 3.68 23.78
N LEU A 22 18.16 2.56 24.07
CA LEU A 22 17.59 1.45 24.84
C LEU A 22 17.42 1.81 26.33
N GLN A 23 18.28 2.64 26.90
CA GLN A 23 18.16 3.10 28.30
C GLN A 23 16.96 4.03 28.50
N LYS A 24 16.63 4.87 27.53
CA LYS A 24 15.53 5.84 27.63
C LYS A 24 14.16 5.21 27.97
N PRO A 25 13.72 4.10 27.34
CA PRO A 25 12.53 3.35 27.74
C PRO A 25 12.78 2.35 28.89
N GLY A 26 14.01 2.25 29.43
CA GLY A 26 14.36 1.33 30.51
C GLY A 26 14.64 -0.11 30.07
N ILE A 27 15.04 -0.33 28.81
CA ILE A 27 15.37 -1.68 28.31
C ILE A 27 16.74 -2.09 28.88
N VAL A 28 16.75 -3.18 29.64
CA VAL A 28 17.97 -3.74 30.23
C VAL A 28 18.73 -4.52 29.17
N PHE A 29 20.03 -4.24 29.03
CA PHE A 29 20.93 -4.99 28.18
C PHE A 29 22.26 -5.23 28.90
N HIS A 30 23.00 -6.23 28.46
CA HIS A 30 24.29 -6.55 29.04
C HIS A 30 25.34 -5.51 28.62
N PRO A 31 26.19 -4.97 29.52
CA PRO A 31 27.16 -3.93 29.17
C PRO A 31 28.24 -4.39 28.17
N LEU A 32 28.51 -5.70 28.10
CA LEU A 32 29.38 -6.30 27.07
C LEU A 32 28.62 -6.75 25.82
N ALA A 33 27.32 -6.44 25.69
CA ALA A 33 26.53 -6.82 24.52
C ALA A 33 27.19 -6.29 23.24
N LEU A 34 27.17 -7.12 22.20
CA LEU A 34 27.69 -6.74 20.90
C LEU A 34 26.74 -5.74 20.23
N LYS A 35 27.27 -4.95 19.29
CA LYS A 35 26.45 -4.01 18.51
C LYS A 35 25.27 -4.71 17.82
N GLY A 36 25.48 -5.95 17.34
CA GLY A 36 24.42 -6.76 16.74
C GLY A 36 23.28 -7.09 17.70
N GLU A 37 23.60 -7.44 18.95
CA GLU A 37 22.59 -7.73 19.99
C GLU A 37 21.80 -6.48 20.39
N LEU A 38 22.49 -5.35 20.53
CA LEU A 38 21.85 -4.06 20.80
C LEU A 38 20.92 -3.63 19.64
N MET A 39 21.33 -3.86 18.39
CA MET A 39 20.46 -3.63 17.22
C MET A 39 19.24 -4.55 17.22
N ALA A 40 19.41 -5.84 17.52
CA ALA A 40 18.31 -6.78 17.57
C ALA A 40 17.29 -6.38 18.65
N LEU A 41 17.75 -5.98 19.84
CA LEU A 41 16.90 -5.45 20.91
C LEU A 41 16.19 -4.16 20.49
N ALA A 42 16.91 -3.25 19.82
CA ALA A 42 16.32 -2.00 19.35
C ALA A 42 15.24 -2.23 18.28
N LEU A 43 15.44 -3.19 17.38
CA LEU A 43 14.46 -3.59 16.37
C LEU A 43 13.23 -4.25 17.02
N ALA A 44 13.43 -5.13 17.99
CA ALA A 44 12.35 -5.80 18.71
C ALA A 44 11.47 -4.81 19.51
N ASN A 45 12.09 -3.77 20.07
CA ASN A 45 11.41 -2.75 20.88
C ASN A 45 11.05 -1.48 20.10
N LYS A 46 11.29 -1.46 18.78
CA LYS A 46 10.92 -0.30 17.97
C LYS A 46 9.40 -0.14 18.03
N PRO A 47 8.89 1.04 18.38
CA PRO A 47 7.46 1.27 18.36
C PRO A 47 6.97 0.99 16.94
N LYS A 48 6.13 -0.04 16.80
CA LYS A 48 5.43 -0.33 15.56
C LYS A 48 4.69 0.96 15.21
N LYS A 49 5.02 1.59 14.08
CA LYS A 49 4.23 2.71 13.57
C LYS A 49 2.79 2.23 13.58
N SER A 50 1.93 2.92 14.32
CA SER A 50 0.53 2.51 14.47
C SER A 50 -0.09 2.50 13.08
N TRP A 51 -0.28 1.28 12.55
CA TRP A 51 -0.98 1.05 11.29
C TRP A 51 -2.39 1.66 11.34
N SER A 52 -3.00 1.64 12.52
CA SER A 52 -4.26 2.32 12.82
C SER A 52 -4.25 3.76 12.35
N LYS A 53 -3.21 4.56 12.66
CA LYS A 53 -3.15 5.96 12.20
C LYS A 53 -3.15 6.13 10.67
N HIS A 54 -2.61 5.16 9.94
CA HIS A 54 -2.65 5.21 8.47
C HIS A 54 -4.02 4.77 7.95
N VAL A 55 -4.60 3.73 8.54
CA VAL A 55 -5.96 3.28 8.22
C VAL A 55 -6.97 4.39 8.49
N ASP A 56 -6.94 5.00 9.69
CA ASP A 56 -7.80 6.12 10.08
C ASP A 56 -7.66 7.31 9.11
N HIS A 57 -6.44 7.58 8.64
CA HIS A 57 -6.20 8.65 7.68
C HIS A 57 -6.81 8.33 6.30
N CYS A 58 -6.63 7.11 5.81
CA CYS A 58 -7.22 6.67 4.55
C CYS A 58 -8.76 6.67 4.61
N GLU A 59 -9.35 6.16 5.70
CA GLU A 59 -10.80 6.15 5.91
C GLU A 59 -11.36 7.57 5.87
N LYS A 60 -10.68 8.51 6.54
CA LYS A 60 -11.04 9.93 6.47
C LYS A 60 -10.97 10.50 5.05
N LEU A 61 -9.91 10.19 4.29
CA LEU A 61 -9.77 10.68 2.90
C LEU A 61 -10.89 10.14 2.00
N ILE A 62 -11.23 8.86 2.13
CA ILE A 62 -12.31 8.22 1.37
C ILE A 62 -13.65 8.90 1.69
N GLN A 63 -13.93 9.13 2.98
CA GLN A 63 -15.17 9.76 3.40
C GLN A 63 -15.27 11.21 2.90
N GLU A 64 -14.18 11.99 2.99
CA GLU A 64 -14.14 13.37 2.48
C GLU A 64 -14.36 13.45 0.97
N ASP A 65 -13.83 12.49 0.21
CA ASP A 65 -13.99 12.44 -1.25
C ASP A 65 -15.42 12.04 -1.63
N TRP A 66 -16.01 11.07 -0.93
CA TRP A 66 -17.41 10.68 -1.11
C TRP A 66 -18.38 11.82 -0.77
N GLU A 67 -18.15 12.54 0.33
CA GLU A 67 -18.97 13.71 0.70
C GLU A 67 -18.84 14.86 -0.32
N ARG A 68 -17.69 14.97 -1.00
CA ARG A 68 -17.49 15.95 -2.07
C ARG A 68 -18.26 15.55 -3.33
N GLU A 69 -18.22 14.29 -3.69
CA GLU A 69 -18.93 13.74 -4.85
C GLU A 69 -20.45 13.81 -4.65
N MET A 70 -20.94 13.46 -3.45
CA MET A 70 -22.36 13.60 -3.10
C MET A 70 -22.86 15.05 -2.99
N ARG A 71 -21.94 16.02 -2.88
CA ARG A 71 -22.26 17.47 -2.97
C ARG A 71 -22.31 17.98 -4.41
N MET A 72 -21.85 17.20 -5.39
CA MET A 72 -22.13 17.50 -6.78
C MET A 72 -23.61 17.17 -7.00
N ASP A 73 -24.39 18.24 -7.15
CA ASP A 73 -25.84 18.17 -7.25
C ASP A 73 -26.22 17.24 -8.42
N VAL A 74 -27.01 16.20 -8.16
CA VAL A 74 -27.70 15.38 -9.18
C VAL A 74 -28.56 16.25 -10.11
N ASN A 75 -28.69 17.53 -9.76
CA ASN A 75 -29.44 18.58 -10.41
C ASN A 75 -28.66 19.34 -11.50
N ASP A 76 -27.40 19.00 -11.79
CA ASP A 76 -26.73 19.41 -13.03
C ASP A 76 -27.30 18.62 -14.22
N LYS A 77 -28.57 18.92 -14.53
CA LYS A 77 -29.30 18.76 -15.79
C LYS A 77 -28.64 17.80 -16.79
N HIS A 78 -28.55 16.52 -16.45
CA HIS A 78 -28.39 15.53 -17.50
C HIS A 78 -29.65 15.63 -18.37
N PRO A 79 -29.51 15.89 -19.68
CA PRO A 79 -30.65 15.82 -20.57
C PRO A 79 -31.27 14.42 -20.43
N PRO A 80 -32.60 14.29 -20.53
CA PRO A 80 -33.26 13.00 -20.42
C PRO A 80 -32.61 12.02 -21.41
N LEU A 81 -32.28 10.82 -20.92
CA LEU A 81 -31.72 9.77 -21.75
C LEU A 81 -32.80 9.34 -22.75
N ILE A 82 -32.62 9.68 -24.02
CA ILE A 82 -33.52 9.24 -25.11
C ILE A 82 -32.98 7.91 -25.62
N ILE A 83 -33.64 6.81 -25.25
CA ILE A 83 -33.36 5.48 -25.79
C ILE A 83 -34.21 5.31 -27.05
N ASN A 84 -33.58 5.46 -28.22
CA ASN A 84 -34.22 5.11 -29.48
C ASN A 84 -34.21 3.58 -29.59
N LEU A 85 -35.31 2.96 -29.16
CA LEU A 85 -35.62 1.60 -29.53
C LEU A 85 -36.06 1.65 -31.00
N GLY A 86 -35.11 1.44 -31.91
CA GLY A 86 -35.46 1.15 -33.31
C GLY A 86 -36.34 -0.08 -33.35
N ASP A 87 -37.26 -0.12 -34.31
CA ASP A 87 -37.95 -1.37 -34.66
C ASP A 87 -36.87 -2.34 -35.15
N ASP A 88 -36.71 -3.45 -34.43
CA ASP A 88 -35.63 -4.41 -34.56
C ASP A 88 -35.78 -5.16 -35.89
N ASN A 89 -35.33 -4.56 -37.01
CA ASN A 89 -35.12 -5.31 -38.24
C ASN A 89 -33.73 -5.95 -38.18
N ASP A 90 -33.73 -7.14 -37.59
CA ASP A 90 -32.60 -8.05 -37.41
C ASP A 90 -32.02 -8.50 -38.76
N ASP A 91 -31.20 -7.65 -39.38
CA ASP A 91 -30.29 -8.05 -40.46
C ASP A 91 -28.96 -8.50 -39.83
N ASN A 92 -28.94 -9.76 -39.39
CA ASN A 92 -27.73 -10.48 -39.00
C ASN A 92 -26.82 -10.69 -40.22
N GLU A 93 -25.83 -9.81 -40.40
CA GLU A 93 -24.60 -10.15 -41.14
C GLU A 93 -23.51 -10.53 -40.14
N ASP A 94 -23.56 -11.80 -39.71
CA ASP A 94 -22.54 -12.48 -38.91
C ASP A 94 -21.31 -12.77 -39.78
N GLU A 95 -20.38 -11.82 -39.83
CA GLU A 95 -19.01 -12.07 -40.33
C GLU A 95 -18.08 -12.32 -39.15
N SER A 96 -18.16 -13.54 -38.62
CA SER A 96 -17.26 -14.10 -37.63
C SER A 96 -15.82 -14.17 -38.15
N ASN A 97 -15.03 -13.12 -37.93
CA ASN A 97 -13.58 -13.17 -38.12
C ASN A 97 -12.88 -13.62 -36.83
N SER A 98 -12.91 -14.92 -36.56
CA SER A 98 -12.14 -15.56 -35.48
C SER A 98 -10.68 -15.72 -35.91
N SER A 99 -9.87 -14.70 -35.64
CA SER A 99 -8.41 -14.83 -35.72
C SER A 99 -7.91 -15.39 -34.38
N ASP A 100 -7.92 -16.72 -34.28
CA ASP A 100 -7.16 -17.44 -33.25
C ASP A 100 -5.65 -17.25 -33.51
N ASP A 101 -5.02 -16.36 -32.74
CA ASP A 101 -3.56 -16.33 -32.58
C ASP A 101 -3.25 -16.51 -31.09
N ALA A 102 -3.11 -17.78 -30.71
CA ALA A 102 -2.77 -18.23 -29.37
C ALA A 102 -1.25 -18.37 -29.25
N GLU A 103 -0.62 -17.41 -28.57
CA GLU A 103 0.74 -17.57 -28.05
C GLU A 103 0.71 -17.41 -26.52
N GLU A 104 0.19 -18.45 -25.86
CA GLU A 104 0.37 -18.69 -24.43
C GLU A 104 1.70 -19.44 -24.23
N VAL A 105 2.80 -18.71 -24.03
CA VAL A 105 4.05 -19.30 -23.54
C VAL A 105 4.13 -19.10 -22.02
N LEU A 106 3.60 -20.08 -21.28
CA LEU A 106 3.90 -20.31 -19.87
C LEU A 106 4.70 -21.61 -19.72
N ALA A 107 5.98 -21.49 -19.40
CA ALA A 107 6.68 -22.48 -18.57
C ALA A 107 7.93 -21.85 -17.95
N THR A 108 7.83 -21.51 -16.67
CA THR A 108 8.98 -21.27 -15.78
C THR A 108 9.83 -22.53 -15.66
N PRO A 109 11.17 -22.45 -15.56
CA PRO A 109 12.01 -23.63 -15.36
C PRO A 109 11.72 -24.33 -14.02
N LEU A 110 11.61 -25.66 -14.05
CA LEU A 110 11.71 -26.51 -12.86
C LEU A 110 13.13 -26.41 -12.30
N ASP A 111 13.27 -25.97 -11.06
CA ASP A 111 14.41 -26.34 -10.21
C ASP A 111 14.20 -27.80 -9.78
N ASP A 112 15.15 -28.67 -10.14
CA ASP A 112 15.25 -30.01 -9.56
C ASP A 112 16.72 -30.33 -9.27
N THR A 113 17.02 -30.42 -7.97
CA THR A 113 18.20 -31.01 -7.28
C THR A 113 19.59 -30.43 -7.47
#